data_AF-A0A973RE12-F1
#
_entry.id   AF-A0A973RE12-F1
#
_cell.length_a   1.000
_cell.length_b   1.000
_cell.length_c   1.000
_cell.angle_alpha   90.00
_cell.angle_beta   90.00
_cell.angle_gamma   90.00
#
_symmetry.space_group_name_H-M   'P 1'
#
loop_
_entity.id
_entity.type
_entity.pdbx_description
1 polymer ?
#
loop_
_entity_poly.entity_id
_entity_poly.type
_entity_poly.pdbx_seq_one_letter_code
_entity_poly.pdbx_strand_id
1 'polypeptide(L)' 'MTKIVWRMTGDGPLSVKATLPDGTAARLDWGPEEHGGSTWHRPGDEWGTGIVFPKRGCWKIELSRTHGKGHLWLPVA' A
#
# COMPACT_ATOMS: atom_id res chain seq x y z
N MET A 1 -8.76 5.36 9.74
CA MET A 1 -8.23 5.02 8.40
C MET A 1 -6.88 5.70 8.25
N THR A 2 -5.91 5.03 7.64
CA THR A 2 -4.56 5.55 7.40
C THR A 2 -4.39 5.77 5.90
N LYS A 3 -4.18 7.04 5.50
CA LYS A 3 -3.77 7.37 4.12
C LYS A 3 -2.29 7.05 3.95
N ILE A 4 -1.96 6.33 2.89
CA ILE A 4 -0.57 6.05 2.50
C ILE A 4 -0.40 6.41 1.02
N VAL A 5 0.70 7.11 0.72
CA VAL A 5 1.10 7.46 -0.65
C VAL A 5 2.33 6.64 -1.01
N TRP A 6 2.33 6.09 -2.22
CA TRP A 6 3.33 5.16 -2.73
C TRP A 6 3.99 5.74 -3.99
N ARG A 7 5.29 5.51 -4.14
CA ARG A 7 6.01 5.68 -5.42
C ARG A 7 6.45 4.29 -5.86
N MET A 8 5.91 3.83 -7.00
CA MET A 8 6.09 2.46 -7.46
C MET A 8 6.46 2.44 -8.94
N THR A 9 7.63 1.87 -9.26
CA THR A 9 8.08 1.65 -10.63
C THR A 9 7.41 0.41 -11.25
N GLY A 10 7.54 0.25 -12.56
CA GLY A 10 6.93 -0.84 -13.33
C GLY A 10 5.53 -0.46 -13.83
N ASP A 11 4.91 -1.33 -14.62
CA ASP A 11 3.72 -1.00 -15.41
C ASP A 11 2.43 -1.68 -14.92
N GLY A 12 1.30 -1.24 -15.48
CA GLY A 12 -0.04 -1.81 -15.24
C GLY A 12 -0.79 -1.19 -14.06
N PRO A 13 -1.88 -1.80 -13.58
CA PRO A 13 -2.55 -1.34 -12.37
C PRO A 13 -1.75 -1.70 -11.11
N LEU A 14 -1.87 -0.89 -10.06
CA LEU A 14 -1.35 -1.24 -8.74
C LEU A 14 -2.36 -2.12 -7.99
N SER A 15 -1.89 -3.18 -7.34
CA SER A 15 -2.65 -3.94 -6.35
C SER A 15 -2.00 -3.84 -4.97
N VAL A 16 -2.81 -3.75 -3.92
CA VAL A 16 -2.35 -3.60 -2.54
C VAL A 16 -3.05 -4.61 -1.64
N LYS A 17 -2.26 -5.33 -0.83
CA LYS A 17 -2.75 -6.25 0.19
C LYS A 17 -2.01 -6.00 1.50
N ALA A 18 -2.72 -5.93 2.61
CA ALA A 18 -2.11 -5.85 3.94
C ALA A 18 -2.61 -6.98 4.84
N THR A 19 -1.68 -7.71 5.45
CA THR A 19 -1.96 -8.88 6.30
C THR A 19 -1.11 -8.94 7.56
N LEU A 20 -1.70 -9.41 8.65
CA LEU A 20 -0.97 -9.85 9.84
C LEU A 20 -0.50 -11.31 9.70
N PRO A 21 0.48 -11.74 10.53
CA PRO A 21 0.93 -13.14 10.55
C PRO A 21 -0.16 -14.15 10.90
N ASP A 22 -1.19 -13.74 11.65
CA ASP A 22 -2.35 -14.58 12.00
C ASP A 22 -3.37 -14.74 10.85
N GLY A 23 -3.07 -14.18 9.67
CA GLY A 23 -3.94 -14.22 8.49
C GLY A 23 -4.99 -13.11 8.45
N THR A 24 -5.11 -12.26 9.48
CA THR A 24 -6.03 -11.12 9.45
C THR A 24 -5.67 -10.20 8.29
N ALA A 25 -6.65 -9.86 7.46
CA ALA A 25 -6.50 -8.91 6.35
C ALA A 25 -7.01 -7.51 6.76
N ALA A 26 -6.32 -6.48 6.28
CA ALA A 26 -6.82 -5.11 6.38
C ALA A 26 -7.86 -4.85 5.28
N ARG A 27 -8.68 -3.82 5.46
CA ARG A 27 -9.64 -3.36 4.45
C ARG A 27 -9.11 -2.13 3.74
N LEU A 28 -9.23 -2.08 2.42
CA LEU A 28 -9.11 -0.84 1.67
C LEU A 28 -10.41 -0.05 1.78
N ASP A 29 -10.31 1.17 2.31
CA ASP A 29 -11.41 2.12 2.40
C ASP A 29 -11.54 2.93 1.11
N TRP A 30 -10.41 3.18 0.45
CA TRP A 30 -10.31 3.75 -0.90
C TRP A 30 -8.97 3.34 -1.54
N GLY A 31 -8.86 3.47 -2.87
CA GLY A 31 -7.69 3.09 -3.62
C GLY A 31 -7.51 1.57 -3.82
N PRO A 32 -6.40 1.13 -4.42
CA PRO A 32 -5.32 1.96 -4.98
C PRO A 32 -5.77 2.78 -6.19
N GLU A 33 -5.51 4.08 -6.14
CA GLU A 33 -5.85 5.04 -7.20
C GLU A 33 -4.62 5.89 -7.52
N GLU A 34 -4.49 6.34 -8.77
CA GLU A 34 -3.42 7.27 -9.17
C GLU A 34 -3.54 8.58 -8.38
N HIS A 35 -2.41 9.10 -7.93
CA HIS A 35 -2.36 10.34 -7.16
C HIS A 35 -1.64 11.40 -7.99
N GLY A 36 -2.26 12.59 -8.11
CA GLY A 36 -1.82 13.66 -9.02
C GLY A 36 -0.49 14.35 -8.69
N GLY A 37 0.28 13.82 -7.73
CA GLY A 37 1.61 14.26 -7.37
C GLY A 37 1.77 14.71 -5.92
N SER A 38 3.02 14.69 -5.47
CA SER A 38 3.46 15.17 -4.16
C SER A 38 4.85 15.80 -4.26
N THR A 39 5.33 16.42 -3.19
CA THR A 39 6.72 16.91 -3.10
C THR A 39 7.73 15.79 -2.83
N TRP A 40 7.30 14.53 -2.80
CA TRP A 40 8.15 13.38 -2.49
C TRP A 40 8.81 12.83 -3.77
N HIS A 41 10.05 13.24 -4.01
CA HIS A 41 10.80 12.91 -5.22
C HIS A 41 11.45 11.53 -5.13
N ARG A 42 10.73 10.49 -5.59
CA ARG A 42 11.26 9.13 -5.78
C ARG A 42 10.85 8.56 -7.13
N PRO A 43 11.56 7.57 -7.71
CA PRO A 43 11.16 6.94 -8.97
C PRO A 43 9.79 6.25 -8.90
N GLY A 44 9.10 6.16 -10.04
CA GLY A 44 7.83 5.45 -10.20
C GLY A 44 6.60 6.35 -10.24
N ASP A 45 5.44 5.77 -10.53
CA ASP A 45 4.15 6.45 -10.52
C ASP A 45 3.70 6.67 -9.07
N GLU A 46 2.90 7.71 -8.84
CA GLU A 46 2.35 7.99 -7.52
C GLU A 46 0.95 7.41 -7.35
N TRP A 47 0.75 6.69 -6.25
CA TRP A 47 -0.51 6.03 -5.92
C TRP A 47 -0.93 6.34 -4.50
N GLY A 48 -2.23 6.40 -4.27
CA GLY A 48 -2.82 6.59 -2.94
C GLY A 48 -3.65 5.39 -2.50
N THR A 49 -3.60 5.08 -1.20
CA THR A 49 -4.54 4.15 -0.55
C THR A 49 -5.04 4.70 0.77
N GLY A 50 -6.25 4.31 1.16
CA GLY A 50 -6.75 4.41 2.52
C GLY A 50 -6.93 3.03 3.11
N ILE A 51 -6.12 2.68 4.11
CA ILE A 51 -6.15 1.36 4.72
C ILE A 51 -6.78 1.47 6.11
N VAL A 52 -7.73 0.58 6.41
CA VAL A 52 -8.27 0.37 7.75
C VAL A 52 -7.66 -0.91 8.32
N PHE A 53 -6.83 -0.75 9.33
CA PHE A 53 -6.22 -1.84 10.09
C PHE A 53 -7.14 -2.22 11.26
N PRO A 54 -7.81 -3.39 11.24
CA PRO A 54 -8.78 -3.77 12.27
C PRO A 54 -8.12 -4.19 13.61
N LYS A 55 -6.81 -4.42 13.60
CA LYS A 55 -6.04 -4.92 14.75
C LYS A 55 -4.69 -4.22 14.83
N ARG A 56 -4.20 -4.05 16.06
CA ARG A 56 -2.81 -3.68 16.34
C ARG A 56 -1.89 -4.82 15.90
N GLY A 57 -0.66 -4.49 15.51
CA GLY A 57 0.36 -5.46 15.10
C GLY A 57 1.29 -4.94 14.00
N CYS A 58 2.24 -5.78 13.59
CA CYS A 58 3.15 -5.47 12.50
C CYS A 58 2.59 -6.02 11.18
N TRP A 59 2.01 -5.14 10.38
CA TRP A 59 1.31 -5.49 9.14
C TRP A 59 2.30 -5.61 7.99
N LYS A 60 2.27 -6.75 7.29
CA LYS A 60 2.94 -6.88 5.98
C LYS A 60 2.04 -6.29 4.91
N ILE A 61 2.52 -5.25 4.24
CA ILE A 61 1.88 -4.62 3.09
C ILE A 61 2.63 -5.07 1.83
N GLU A 62 1.93 -5.73 0.91
CA GLU A 62 2.42 -6.12 -0.41
C GLU A 62 1.82 -5.20 -1.47
N LEU A 63 2.69 -4.59 -2.27
CA LEU A 63 2.34 -3.82 -3.45
C LEU A 63 2.77 -4.59 -4.68
N SER A 64 1.88 -4.78 -5.65
CA SER A 64 2.17 -5.52 -6.89
C SER A 64 1.85 -4.67 -8.12
N ARG A 65 2.76 -4.69 -9.09
CA ARG A 65 2.55 -4.20 -10.47
C ARG A 65 2.43 -5.41 -11.39
N THR A 66 2.25 -5.21 -12.70
CA THR A 66 2.22 -6.33 -13.67
C THR A 66 3.47 -7.21 -13.54
N HIS A 67 4.62 -6.57 -13.35
CA HIS A 67 5.91 -7.26 -13.19
C HIS A 67 6.54 -6.87 -11.86
N GLY A 68 6.45 -7.77 -10.88
CA GLY A 68 7.15 -7.65 -9.60
C GLY A 68 6.29 -7.12 -8.45
N LYS A 69 6.89 -7.21 -7.26
CA LYS A 69 6.24 -6.93 -5.98
C LYS A 69 7.21 -6.21 -5.05
N GLY A 70 6.67 -5.36 -4.19
CA GLY A 70 7.37 -4.72 -3.08
C GLY A 70 6.67 -5.02 -1.76
N HIS A 71 7.43 -5.05 -0.67
CA HIS A 71 6.93 -5.33 0.67
C HIS A 71 7.37 -4.25 1.66
N LEU A 72 6.45 -3.87 2.55
CA LEU A 72 6.70 -3.01 3.71
C LEU A 72 6.12 -3.70 4.95
N TRP A 73 6.80 -3.54 6.09
CA TRP A 73 6.25 -3.90 7.40
C TRP A 73 5.92 -2.62 8.17
N LEU A 74 4.67 -2.47 8.58
CA LEU A 74 4.17 -1.29 9.27
C LEU A 74 3.68 -1.67 10.68
N PRO A 75 4.34 -1.20 11.76
CA PRO A 75 3.79 -1.33 13.10
C PRO A 75 2.57 -0.42 13.26
N VAL A 76 1.43 -1.01 13.61
CA VAL A 76 0.18 -0.30 13.94
C VAL A 76 -0.10 -0.52 15.43
N ALA A 77 -0.17 0.59 16.16
CA ALA A 77 -0.37 0.62 17.62
C ALA A 77 -1.78 1.08 18.01
#